data_AF-A0A936KUY8-F1
#
_entry.id   AF-A0A936KUY8-F1
#
_cell.length_a   1.000
_cell.length_b   1.000
_cell.length_c   1.000
_cell.angle_alpha   90.00
_cell.angle_beta   90.00
_cell.angle_gamma   90.00
#
_symmetry.space_group_name_H-M   'P 1'
#
loop_
_entity.id
_entity.type
_entity.pdbx_description
1 polymer ?
#
loop_
_entity_poly.entity_id
_entity_poly.type
_entity_poly.pdbx_seq_one_letter_code
_entity_poly.pdbx_strand_id
1 'polypeptide(L)'
;MSKQQKYKIPDEYFFRLHHVRPRFKNDVEEVLLYVATSISEMEILPEKEFNAVLNNVLLGFKKNASSTQKTIDNWRTEISALFAFIQEDDKHLKPSKMSIRLANNQYLDEFFNYFLYSFQYPGGHIKSQNIIKQIEAGVKFKPCNFILQLLIEGEKLTEKPFSITAEELTQCAYFDLRVTRDGKHPKDVVKMILKHRANKIEYDHNYDQLKNEITGKYPSNGDVCRYAGDILDYMVLANLLQHKGTGYYYYLNTENKEAIDYHLRNAVWFNQYDRFYTQQEITNPEISAVEETWFSFVNQFDGIEAFVPHLDQAEQENISNLIQEYYSRMTGDRKVPTKIIGDYGESLILAHEYLRTKDKSNRQHLINKIPTTLGVGYDIQSVEFEKKKRYIEVKTTKSRKAINNNRFKLTPNEWDTAETLGDNYFIYYLVVNDDTKNIFKIQNPVKQYEQGNLKIDKNLVVEFSKSSGQWEKLLEIRN
;
A
#
# COMPACT_ATOMS: atom_id res chain seq x y z
N MET A 1 46.14 14.59 6.39
CA MET A 1 44.81 14.07 6.01
C MET A 1 44.72 12.64 6.49
N SER A 2 43.94 12.35 7.55
CA SER A 2 43.78 10.96 8.00
C SER A 2 43.10 10.15 6.90
N LYS A 3 43.64 8.98 6.56
CA LYS A 3 43.06 8.05 5.59
C LYS A 3 41.62 7.74 6.04
N GLN A 4 40.63 8.17 5.27
CA GLN A 4 39.23 7.99 5.61
C GLN A 4 38.92 6.49 5.67
N GLN A 5 38.45 6.01 6.83
CA GLN A 5 38.22 4.59 7.05
C GLN A 5 36.92 4.18 6.37
N LYS A 6 36.99 3.17 5.49
CA LYS A 6 35.82 2.58 4.83
C LYS A 6 35.48 1.23 5.44
N TYR A 7 34.20 0.99 5.69
CA TYR A 7 33.67 -0.31 6.07
C TYR A 7 33.32 -1.12 4.84
N LYS A 8 33.73 -2.39 4.84
CA LYS A 8 33.35 -3.40 3.84
C LYS A 8 32.93 -4.66 4.58
N ILE A 9 31.84 -5.29 4.14
CA ILE A 9 31.45 -6.61 4.64
C ILE A 9 32.53 -7.61 4.22
N PRO A 10 33.03 -8.49 5.11
CA PRO A 10 33.97 -9.53 4.71
C PRO A 10 33.38 -10.44 3.63
N ASP A 11 34.19 -10.88 2.66
CA ASP A 11 33.72 -11.56 1.46
C ASP A 11 32.93 -12.85 1.77
N GLU A 12 33.28 -13.56 2.85
CA GLU A 12 32.59 -14.77 3.30
C GLU A 12 31.17 -14.52 3.85
N TYR A 13 30.86 -13.26 4.19
CA TYR A 13 29.54 -12.84 4.65
C TYR A 13 28.80 -11.98 3.63
N PHE A 14 29.42 -11.63 2.50
CA PHE A 14 28.79 -10.77 1.51
C PHE A 14 27.82 -11.56 0.61
N PHE A 15 26.56 -11.14 0.57
CA PHE A 15 25.60 -11.66 -0.41
C PHE A 15 24.59 -10.59 -0.82
N ARG A 16 24.52 -10.28 -2.13
CA ARG A 16 23.54 -9.29 -2.63
C ARG A 16 22.15 -9.91 -2.76
N LEU A 17 21.25 -9.51 -1.87
CA LEU A 17 19.81 -9.73 -2.06
C LEU A 17 19.29 -8.96 -3.28
N HIS A 18 18.43 -9.62 -4.06
CA HIS A 18 17.81 -9.09 -5.27
C HIS A 18 16.33 -9.49 -5.30
N HIS A 19 15.46 -8.56 -5.67
CA HIS A 19 14.05 -8.83 -5.97
C HIS A 19 13.60 -8.15 -7.26
N VAL A 20 12.39 -8.47 -7.74
CA VAL A 20 11.80 -7.88 -8.94
C VAL A 20 11.69 -6.36 -8.80
N ARG A 21 12.16 -5.63 -9.81
CA ARG A 21 12.17 -4.16 -9.81
C ARG A 21 10.97 -3.67 -10.63
N PRO A 22 10.01 -2.94 -10.04
CA PRO A 22 8.95 -2.31 -10.81
C PRO A 22 9.48 -1.08 -11.55
N ARG A 23 9.30 -1.04 -12.87
CA ARG A 23 9.67 0.12 -13.72
C ARG A 23 8.90 1.40 -13.44
N PHE A 24 7.83 1.31 -12.66
CA PHE A 24 6.89 2.39 -12.34
C PHE A 24 7.06 2.91 -10.92
N LYS A 25 8.20 2.68 -10.26
CA LYS A 25 8.44 3.10 -8.86
C LYS A 25 8.06 4.56 -8.57
N ASN A 26 8.38 5.49 -9.48
CA ASN A 26 8.09 6.92 -9.30
C ASN A 26 6.59 7.26 -9.35
N ASP A 27 5.77 6.35 -9.85
CA ASP A 27 4.33 6.50 -10.09
C ASP A 27 3.57 5.28 -9.53
N VAL A 28 4.16 4.64 -8.50
CA VAL A 28 3.72 3.32 -8.03
C VAL A 28 2.29 3.37 -7.50
N GLU A 29 1.92 4.44 -6.80
CA GLU A 29 0.59 4.63 -6.24
C GLU A 29 -0.49 4.64 -7.33
N GLU A 30 -0.33 5.45 -8.38
CA GLU A 30 -1.31 5.52 -9.48
C GLU A 30 -1.34 4.25 -10.34
N VAL A 31 -0.17 3.67 -10.62
CA VAL A 31 -0.09 2.42 -11.40
C VAL A 31 -0.79 1.29 -10.67
N LEU A 32 -0.56 1.15 -9.37
CA LEU A 32 -1.17 0.06 -8.61
C LEU A 32 -2.69 0.19 -8.54
N LEU A 33 -3.23 1.39 -8.32
CA LEU A 33 -4.67 1.60 -8.33
C LEU A 33 -5.29 1.27 -9.70
N TYR A 34 -4.69 1.77 -10.78
CA TYR A 34 -5.18 1.52 -12.14
C TYR A 34 -5.13 0.02 -12.49
N VAL A 35 -3.99 -0.62 -12.23
CA VAL A 35 -3.76 -2.01 -12.62
C VAL A 35 -4.54 -2.97 -11.72
N ALA A 36 -4.63 -2.73 -10.41
CA ALA A 36 -5.44 -3.56 -9.52
C ALA A 36 -6.93 -3.48 -9.89
N THR A 37 -7.46 -2.28 -10.14
CA THR A 37 -8.84 -2.09 -10.59
C THR A 37 -9.10 -2.87 -11.87
N SER A 38 -8.24 -2.69 -12.87
CA SER A 38 -8.38 -3.37 -14.16
C SER A 38 -8.21 -4.90 -14.07
N ILE A 39 -7.29 -5.41 -13.24
CA ILE A 39 -7.13 -6.84 -13.01
C ILE A 39 -8.34 -7.41 -12.28
N SER A 40 -8.90 -6.70 -11.29
CA SER A 40 -10.07 -7.17 -10.53
C SER A 40 -11.33 -7.39 -11.37
N GLU A 41 -11.37 -6.79 -12.56
CA GLU A 41 -12.45 -6.87 -13.55
C GLU A 41 -12.29 -8.04 -14.52
N MET A 42 -11.13 -8.70 -14.54
CA MET A 42 -10.81 -9.74 -15.51
C MET A 42 -11.47 -11.07 -15.15
N GLU A 43 -11.96 -11.76 -16.17
CA GLU A 43 -12.50 -13.12 -16.04
C GLU A 43 -11.36 -14.14 -15.84
N ILE A 44 -11.73 -15.35 -15.41
CA ILE A 44 -10.81 -16.48 -15.36
C ILE A 44 -10.51 -16.90 -16.80
N LEU A 45 -9.27 -16.74 -17.24
CA LEU A 45 -8.87 -16.95 -18.62
C LEU A 45 -7.60 -17.79 -18.72
N PRO A 46 -7.38 -18.53 -19.81
CA PRO A 46 -6.08 -19.14 -20.09
C PRO A 46 -4.97 -18.08 -20.10
N GLU A 47 -3.76 -18.45 -19.65
CA GLU A 47 -2.63 -17.52 -19.46
C GLU A 47 -2.40 -16.57 -20.65
N LYS A 48 -2.40 -17.12 -21.88
CA LYS A 48 -2.14 -16.34 -23.10
C LYS A 48 -3.19 -15.25 -23.33
N GLU A 49 -4.45 -15.56 -23.09
CA GLU A 49 -5.57 -14.63 -23.29
C GLU A 49 -5.58 -13.58 -22.19
N PHE A 50 -5.43 -14.00 -20.93
CA PHE A 50 -5.31 -13.09 -19.80
C PHE A 50 -4.16 -12.09 -20.01
N ASN A 51 -2.99 -12.58 -20.42
CA ASN A 51 -1.82 -11.74 -20.68
C ASN A 51 -2.05 -10.73 -21.81
N ALA A 52 -2.80 -11.10 -22.85
CA ALA A 52 -3.15 -10.19 -23.95
C ALA A 52 -4.10 -9.07 -23.48
N VAL A 53 -5.12 -9.42 -22.69
CA VAL A 53 -6.05 -8.44 -22.11
C VAL A 53 -5.32 -7.48 -21.18
N LEU A 54 -4.49 -8.00 -20.27
CA LEU A 54 -3.73 -7.16 -19.34
C LEU A 54 -2.70 -6.27 -20.07
N ASN A 55 -2.09 -6.74 -21.14
CA ASN A 55 -1.22 -5.89 -21.95
C ASN A 55 -1.96 -4.70 -22.57
N ASN A 56 -3.18 -4.92 -23.07
CA ASN A 56 -4.01 -3.85 -23.63
C ASN A 56 -4.39 -2.81 -22.56
N VAL A 57 -4.71 -3.27 -21.35
CA VAL A 57 -4.92 -2.40 -20.18
C VAL A 57 -3.66 -1.56 -19.91
N LEU A 58 -2.50 -2.21 -19.83
CA LEU A 58 -1.24 -1.52 -19.52
C LEU A 58 -0.84 -0.51 -20.60
N LEU A 59 -1.16 -0.75 -21.87
CA LEU A 59 -0.99 0.21 -22.98
C LEU A 59 -1.87 1.45 -22.81
N GLY A 60 -3.07 1.29 -22.24
CA GLY A 60 -4.00 2.39 -21.95
C GLY A 60 -3.54 3.32 -20.82
N PHE A 61 -2.51 2.95 -20.06
CA PHE A 61 -2.05 3.75 -18.93
C PHE A 61 -1.09 4.88 -19.33
N LYS A 62 -1.52 6.14 -19.17
CA LYS A 62 -0.70 7.35 -19.35
C LYS A 62 0.14 7.32 -20.64
N LYS A 63 1.47 7.29 -20.50
CA LYS A 63 2.46 7.36 -21.58
C LYS A 63 2.80 5.99 -22.17
N ASN A 64 2.14 4.92 -21.71
CA ASN A 64 2.42 3.57 -22.18
C ASN A 64 1.92 3.31 -23.60
N ALA A 65 1.04 4.16 -24.13
CA ALA A 65 0.55 4.05 -25.51
C ALA A 65 1.68 4.02 -26.56
N SER A 66 2.84 4.62 -26.27
CA SER A 66 4.03 4.60 -27.14
C SER A 66 5.12 3.62 -26.70
N SER A 67 4.86 2.82 -25.65
CA SER A 67 5.82 1.84 -25.14
C SER A 67 5.94 0.62 -26.04
N THR A 68 7.12 0.02 -26.09
CA THR A 68 7.34 -1.22 -26.84
C THR A 68 6.66 -2.40 -26.17
N GLN A 69 6.27 -3.40 -26.95
CA GLN A 69 5.66 -4.64 -26.45
C GLN A 69 6.49 -5.28 -25.33
N LYS A 70 7.82 -5.38 -25.52
CA LYS A 70 8.75 -5.88 -24.50
C LYS A 70 8.67 -5.08 -23.20
N THR A 71 8.45 -3.77 -23.26
CA THR A 71 8.32 -2.93 -22.06
C THR A 71 7.02 -3.26 -21.33
N ILE A 72 5.92 -3.40 -22.05
CA ILE A 72 4.61 -3.77 -21.49
C ILE A 72 4.64 -5.18 -20.88
N ASP A 73 5.25 -6.16 -21.55
CA ASP A 73 5.39 -7.52 -21.02
C ASP A 73 6.22 -7.55 -19.72
N ASN A 74 7.25 -6.70 -19.64
CA ASN A 74 8.01 -6.55 -18.40
C ASN A 74 7.16 -5.88 -17.31
N TRP A 75 6.35 -4.86 -17.62
CA TRP A 75 5.43 -4.28 -16.63
C TRP A 75 4.45 -5.31 -16.10
N ARG A 76 3.84 -6.09 -16.99
CA ARG A 76 2.92 -7.18 -16.62
C ARG A 76 3.58 -8.15 -15.66
N THR A 77 4.73 -8.69 -16.05
CA THR A 77 5.44 -9.70 -15.23
C THR A 77 5.97 -9.11 -13.92
N GLU A 78 6.47 -7.87 -13.92
CA GLU A 78 7.00 -7.20 -12.72
C GLU A 78 5.89 -6.89 -11.70
N ILE A 79 4.73 -6.36 -12.14
CA ILE A 79 3.59 -6.07 -11.26
C ILE A 79 3.04 -7.37 -10.67
N SER A 80 2.74 -8.34 -11.54
CA SER A 80 2.08 -9.56 -11.12
C SER A 80 2.94 -10.38 -10.18
N ALA A 81 4.25 -10.48 -10.45
CA ALA A 81 5.17 -11.23 -9.59
C ALA A 81 5.42 -10.53 -8.26
N LEU A 82 5.66 -9.21 -8.25
CA LEU A 82 6.02 -8.50 -7.02
C LEU A 82 4.82 -8.35 -6.08
N PHE A 83 3.66 -7.96 -6.61
CA PHE A 83 2.48 -7.59 -5.81
C PHE A 83 1.42 -8.68 -5.75
N ALA A 84 1.70 -9.85 -6.34
CA ALA A 84 0.84 -11.03 -6.31
C ALA A 84 -0.59 -10.78 -6.82
N PHE A 85 -0.75 -9.88 -7.80
CA PHE A 85 -2.05 -9.45 -8.34
C PHE A 85 -2.78 -10.52 -9.17
N ILE A 86 -2.07 -11.54 -9.63
CA ILE A 86 -2.64 -12.63 -10.41
C ILE A 86 -2.42 -13.93 -9.64
N GLN A 87 -3.43 -14.79 -9.64
CA GLN A 87 -3.32 -16.16 -9.16
C GLN A 87 -3.51 -17.13 -10.32
N GLU A 88 -2.74 -18.21 -10.32
CA GLU A 88 -2.91 -19.32 -11.25
C GLU A 88 -3.69 -20.45 -10.57
N ASP A 89 -4.59 -21.08 -11.33
CA ASP A 89 -5.40 -22.22 -10.92
C ASP A 89 -5.68 -23.06 -12.17
N ASP A 90 -5.22 -24.32 -12.20
CA ASP A 90 -5.38 -25.23 -13.36
C ASP A 90 -5.05 -24.59 -14.73
N LYS A 91 -3.89 -23.90 -14.83
CA LYS A 91 -3.41 -23.17 -16.03
C LYS A 91 -4.28 -22.00 -16.48
N HIS A 92 -5.21 -21.57 -15.63
CA HIS A 92 -5.98 -20.36 -15.83
C HIS A 92 -5.50 -19.28 -14.86
N LEU A 93 -5.45 -18.05 -15.34
CA LEU A 93 -5.14 -16.89 -14.54
C LEU A 93 -6.45 -16.23 -14.10
N LYS A 94 -6.47 -15.82 -12.83
CA LYS A 94 -7.59 -15.11 -12.22
C LYS A 94 -7.10 -13.94 -11.37
N PRO A 95 -7.96 -12.93 -11.12
CA PRO A 95 -7.64 -11.86 -10.19
C PRO A 95 -7.37 -12.42 -8.80
N SER A 96 -6.31 -11.95 -8.18
CA SER A 96 -5.93 -12.34 -6.83
C SER A 96 -6.72 -11.59 -5.76
N LYS A 97 -6.63 -12.06 -4.51
CA LYS A 97 -7.17 -11.32 -3.36
C LYS A 97 -6.49 -9.95 -3.18
N MET A 98 -5.18 -9.84 -3.42
CA MET A 98 -4.46 -8.57 -3.32
C MET A 98 -4.97 -7.51 -4.31
N SER A 99 -5.19 -7.89 -5.57
CA SER A 99 -5.75 -6.98 -6.58
C SER A 99 -7.19 -6.59 -6.27
N ILE A 100 -8.02 -7.54 -5.82
CA ILE A 100 -9.41 -7.27 -5.46
C ILE A 100 -9.48 -6.33 -4.25
N ARG A 101 -8.63 -6.55 -3.23
CA ARG A 101 -8.55 -5.68 -2.05
C ARG A 101 -8.22 -4.25 -2.45
N LEU A 102 -7.15 -4.04 -3.21
CA LEU A 102 -6.76 -2.67 -3.59
C LEU A 102 -7.80 -2.01 -4.50
N ALA A 103 -8.42 -2.77 -5.41
CA ALA A 103 -9.48 -2.26 -6.27
C ALA A 103 -10.74 -1.83 -5.49
N ASN A 104 -11.13 -2.59 -4.46
CA ASN A 104 -12.34 -2.30 -3.68
C ASN A 104 -12.09 -1.23 -2.61
N ASN A 105 -11.01 -1.38 -1.84
CA ASN A 105 -10.75 -0.54 -0.66
C ASN A 105 -10.04 0.76 -1.02
N GLN A 106 -9.27 0.80 -2.13
CA GLN A 106 -8.55 1.98 -2.61
C GLN A 106 -7.57 2.59 -1.56
N TYR A 107 -7.16 1.78 -0.58
CA TYR A 107 -6.21 2.14 0.47
C TYR A 107 -4.83 1.53 0.21
N LEU A 108 -3.88 2.37 -0.20
CA LEU A 108 -2.53 1.92 -0.52
C LEU A 108 -1.74 1.51 0.72
N ASP A 109 -1.94 2.19 1.85
CA ASP A 109 -1.31 1.83 3.12
C ASP A 109 -1.75 0.45 3.61
N GLU A 110 -3.05 0.14 3.54
CA GLU A 110 -3.57 -1.21 3.80
C GLU A 110 -2.91 -2.25 2.87
N PHE A 111 -2.92 -1.99 1.56
CA PHE A 111 -2.34 -2.87 0.57
C PHE A 111 -0.85 -3.16 0.85
N PHE A 112 -0.04 -2.14 1.11
CA PHE A 112 1.38 -2.31 1.37
C PHE A 112 1.64 -3.02 2.70
N ASN A 113 0.76 -2.89 3.71
CA ASN A 113 0.85 -3.69 4.92
C ASN A 113 0.71 -5.19 4.63
N TYR A 114 -0.28 -5.61 3.85
CA TYR A 114 -0.40 -7.03 3.46
C TYR A 114 0.78 -7.52 2.61
N PHE A 115 1.26 -6.69 1.68
CA PHE A 115 2.45 -6.99 0.89
C PHE A 115 3.66 -7.25 1.79
N LEU A 116 3.99 -6.32 2.69
CA LEU A 116 5.12 -6.45 3.63
C LEU A 116 4.94 -7.59 4.64
N TYR A 117 3.68 -7.86 5.03
CA TYR A 117 3.35 -8.92 5.98
C TYR A 117 3.78 -10.29 5.49
N SER A 118 3.63 -10.56 4.19
CA SER A 118 4.00 -11.83 3.55
C SER A 118 5.41 -11.81 2.94
N PHE A 119 5.95 -10.64 2.56
CA PHE A 119 7.26 -10.50 1.92
C PHE A 119 8.42 -11.12 2.70
N GLN A 120 9.24 -11.96 2.07
CA GLN A 120 10.42 -12.62 2.67
C GLN A 120 11.45 -13.03 1.62
N TYR A 121 12.65 -13.40 2.06
CA TYR A 121 13.69 -14.03 1.25
C TYR A 121 14.02 -15.43 1.80
N PRO A 122 13.96 -16.48 0.95
CA PRO A 122 13.47 -16.50 -0.43
C PRO A 122 11.94 -16.32 -0.52
N GLY A 123 11.44 -15.89 -1.68
CA GLY A 123 10.03 -15.73 -1.97
C GLY A 123 9.74 -15.82 -3.48
N GLY A 124 8.57 -16.31 -3.87
CA GLY A 124 8.19 -16.58 -5.27
C GLY A 124 8.05 -15.35 -6.16
N HIS A 125 8.15 -14.15 -5.60
CA HIS A 125 8.32 -12.90 -6.37
C HIS A 125 9.74 -12.75 -6.98
N ILE A 126 10.57 -13.79 -6.92
CA ILE A 126 11.97 -13.83 -7.37
C ILE A 126 12.11 -14.98 -8.36
N LYS A 127 12.86 -14.77 -9.44
CA LYS A 127 13.14 -15.85 -10.42
C LYS A 127 13.85 -17.04 -9.78
N SER A 128 13.47 -18.25 -10.17
CA SER A 128 13.98 -19.51 -9.61
C SER A 128 15.49 -19.56 -9.47
N GLN A 129 16.26 -19.15 -10.49
CA GLN A 129 17.73 -19.19 -10.42
C GLN A 129 18.33 -18.28 -9.34
N ASN A 130 17.62 -17.20 -8.95
CA ASN A 130 18.06 -16.31 -7.89
C ASN A 130 17.59 -16.78 -6.51
N ILE A 131 16.46 -17.50 -6.44
CA ILE A 131 16.03 -18.20 -5.23
C ILE A 131 17.05 -19.30 -4.88
N ILE A 132 17.51 -20.08 -5.86
CA ILE A 132 18.54 -21.12 -5.67
C ILE A 132 19.79 -20.52 -5.02
N LYS A 133 20.32 -19.42 -5.58
CA LYS A 133 21.47 -18.70 -5.01
C LYS A 133 21.25 -18.23 -3.58
N GLN A 134 20.03 -17.80 -3.23
CA GLN A 134 19.68 -17.40 -1.86
C GLN A 134 19.68 -18.60 -0.91
N ILE A 135 19.12 -19.72 -1.33
CA ILE A 135 19.07 -20.96 -0.55
C ILE A 135 20.47 -21.52 -0.34
N GLU A 136 21.29 -21.59 -1.40
CA GLU A 136 22.70 -22.02 -1.34
C GLU A 136 23.53 -21.14 -0.40
N ALA A 137 23.24 -19.82 -0.37
CA ALA A 137 23.88 -18.90 0.57
C ALA A 137 23.30 -18.98 2.00
N GLY A 138 22.25 -19.78 2.23
CA GLY A 138 21.60 -19.97 3.53
C GLY A 138 20.64 -18.84 3.95
N VAL A 139 20.28 -17.93 3.04
CA VAL A 139 19.45 -16.76 3.34
C VAL A 139 18.08 -17.18 3.87
N LYS A 140 17.68 -16.68 5.04
CA LYS A 140 16.32 -16.72 5.59
C LYS A 140 16.01 -15.39 6.25
N PHE A 141 15.39 -14.48 5.50
CA PHE A 141 15.28 -13.08 5.92
C PHE A 141 13.86 -12.54 5.78
N LYS A 142 13.37 -11.90 6.86
CA LYS A 142 12.07 -11.25 6.95
C LYS A 142 12.26 -9.74 7.12
N PRO A 143 12.30 -8.96 6.02
CA PRO A 143 12.85 -7.61 6.08
C PRO A 143 12.04 -6.63 6.93
N CYS A 144 10.72 -6.59 6.77
CA CYS A 144 9.85 -5.68 7.52
C CYS A 144 10.06 -5.84 9.04
N ASN A 145 9.97 -7.08 9.53
CA ASN A 145 10.18 -7.41 10.94
C ASN A 145 11.58 -7.01 11.44
N PHE A 146 12.62 -7.32 10.67
CA PHE A 146 13.98 -6.94 11.04
C PHE A 146 14.15 -5.41 11.15
N ILE A 147 13.62 -4.65 10.17
CA ILE A 147 13.74 -3.18 10.13
C ILE A 147 12.99 -2.54 11.30
N LEU A 148 11.77 -3.00 11.60
CA LEU A 148 11.01 -2.50 12.76
C LEU A 148 11.76 -2.75 14.07
N GLN A 149 12.28 -3.97 14.27
CA GLN A 149 13.09 -4.28 15.46
C GLN A 149 14.38 -3.47 15.51
N LEU A 150 15.05 -3.26 14.38
CA LEU A 150 16.26 -2.44 14.28
C LEU A 150 16.01 -1.00 14.75
N LEU A 151 14.93 -0.38 14.29
CA LEU A 151 14.59 0.99 14.68
C LEU A 151 14.18 1.08 16.16
N ILE A 152 13.39 0.12 16.65
CA ILE A 152 13.00 0.04 18.07
C ILE A 152 14.22 -0.13 18.98
N GLU A 153 15.14 -1.04 18.65
CA GLU A 153 16.39 -1.20 19.41
C GLU A 153 17.28 0.04 19.31
N GLY A 154 17.20 0.75 18.17
CA GLY A 154 17.77 2.07 17.96
C GLY A 154 17.33 3.07 19.02
N GLU A 155 16.02 3.29 19.11
CA GLU A 155 15.41 4.23 20.06
C GLU A 155 15.70 3.86 21.51
N LYS A 156 15.66 2.56 21.85
CA LYS A 156 16.02 2.08 23.19
C LYS A 156 17.47 2.40 23.56
N LEU A 157 18.40 2.24 22.62
CA LEU A 157 19.84 2.44 22.88
C LEU A 157 20.23 3.91 22.93
N THR A 158 19.54 4.77 22.19
CA THR A 158 19.85 6.21 22.09
C THR A 158 18.98 7.08 23.01
N GLU A 159 17.89 6.53 23.56
CA GLU A 159 16.83 7.24 24.28
C GLU A 159 16.23 8.40 23.47
N LYS A 160 16.31 8.32 22.13
CA LYS A 160 15.92 9.37 21.18
C LYS A 160 15.40 8.73 19.89
N PRO A 161 14.57 9.44 19.10
CA PRO A 161 14.15 8.97 17.79
C PRO A 161 15.35 8.51 16.95
N PHE A 162 15.29 7.27 16.47
CA PHE A 162 16.35 6.65 15.72
C PHE A 162 15.93 6.48 14.26
N SER A 163 16.86 6.77 13.36
CA SER A 163 16.64 6.63 11.93
C SER A 163 17.82 5.92 11.28
N ILE A 164 17.60 5.38 10.08
CA ILE A 164 18.62 4.78 9.22
C ILE A 164 18.49 5.29 7.78
N THR A 165 19.57 5.22 7.01
CA THR A 165 19.53 5.40 5.56
C THR A 165 19.44 4.06 4.83
N ALA A 166 19.05 4.08 3.56
CA ALA A 166 19.06 2.88 2.71
C ALA A 166 20.49 2.30 2.58
N GLU A 167 21.52 3.14 2.59
CA GLU A 167 22.92 2.72 2.56
C GLU A 167 23.34 1.97 3.83
N GLU A 168 22.99 2.49 5.01
CA GLU A 168 23.25 1.83 6.27
C GLU A 168 22.54 0.48 6.35
N LEU A 169 21.25 0.42 5.95
CA LEU A 169 20.51 -0.83 5.89
C LEU A 169 21.15 -1.83 4.92
N THR A 170 21.63 -1.36 3.77
CA THR A 170 22.31 -2.20 2.76
C THR A 170 23.58 -2.82 3.34
N GLN A 171 24.46 -1.98 3.88
CA GLN A 171 25.82 -2.35 4.24
C GLN A 171 25.93 -3.01 5.62
N CYS A 172 24.99 -2.72 6.52
CA CYS A 172 25.02 -3.25 7.89
C CYS A 172 24.08 -4.45 8.09
N ALA A 173 23.19 -4.74 7.13
CA ALA A 173 22.21 -5.81 7.24
C ALA A 173 21.92 -6.55 5.94
N TYR A 174 21.36 -5.90 4.93
CA TYR A 174 20.81 -6.59 3.75
C TYR A 174 21.84 -7.41 2.97
N PHE A 175 23.09 -6.98 2.91
CA PHE A 175 24.17 -7.70 2.24
C PHE A 175 25.00 -8.58 3.17
N ASP A 176 24.74 -8.55 4.48
CA ASP A 176 25.51 -9.26 5.49
C ASP A 176 24.80 -10.56 5.87
N LEU A 177 25.36 -11.70 5.44
CA LEU A 177 24.86 -13.04 5.78
C LEU A 177 24.79 -13.28 7.28
N ARG A 178 25.58 -12.55 8.09
CA ARG A 178 25.43 -12.65 9.55
C ARG A 178 24.05 -12.20 10.00
N VAL A 179 23.42 -11.29 9.27
CA VAL A 179 22.05 -10.82 9.52
C VAL A 179 21.03 -11.67 8.77
N THR A 180 21.24 -11.92 7.47
CA THR A 180 20.22 -12.54 6.62
C THR A 180 20.20 -14.07 6.69
N ARG A 181 21.21 -14.71 7.30
CA ARG A 181 21.32 -16.15 7.55
C ARG A 181 21.61 -16.47 9.02
N ASP A 182 22.63 -15.85 9.61
CA ASP A 182 23.16 -16.28 10.93
C ASP A 182 22.42 -15.70 12.14
N GLY A 183 21.38 -14.87 11.92
CA GLY A 183 20.53 -14.37 13.01
C GLY A 183 21.17 -13.29 13.89
N LYS A 184 22.15 -12.52 13.38
CA LYS A 184 22.72 -11.35 14.08
C LYS A 184 21.60 -10.40 14.50
N HIS A 185 21.53 -10.16 15.80
CA HIS A 185 20.43 -9.43 16.41
C HIS A 185 20.40 -7.94 15.96
N PRO A 186 19.22 -7.33 15.72
CA PRO A 186 19.10 -5.94 15.31
C PRO A 186 19.86 -4.96 16.21
N LYS A 187 19.81 -5.16 17.53
CA LYS A 187 20.59 -4.39 18.53
C LYS A 187 22.08 -4.28 18.20
N ASP A 188 22.71 -5.35 17.70
CA ASP A 188 24.14 -5.32 17.39
C ASP A 188 24.42 -4.62 16.07
N VAL A 189 23.47 -4.65 15.14
CA VAL A 189 23.50 -3.82 13.93
C VAL A 189 23.35 -2.33 14.28
N VAL A 190 22.47 -1.96 15.22
CA VAL A 190 22.38 -0.59 15.74
C VAL A 190 23.70 -0.12 16.33
N LYS A 191 24.32 -0.92 17.22
CA LYS A 191 25.63 -0.58 17.81
C LYS A 191 26.69 -0.34 16.74
N MET A 192 26.68 -1.17 15.68
CA MET A 192 27.59 -1.03 14.55
C MET A 192 27.36 0.29 13.79
N ILE A 193 26.11 0.60 13.45
CA ILE A 193 25.72 1.86 12.79
C ILE A 193 26.13 3.07 13.66
N LEU A 194 25.82 3.06 14.95
CA LEU A 194 26.19 4.15 15.87
C LEU A 194 27.71 4.33 15.95
N LYS A 195 28.46 3.23 15.99
CA LYS A 195 29.94 3.27 15.96
C LYS A 195 30.45 3.83 14.63
N HIS A 196 29.84 3.46 13.51
CA HIS A 196 30.22 4.00 12.19
C HIS A 196 29.97 5.50 12.11
N ARG A 197 28.80 5.96 12.55
CA ARG A 197 28.44 7.39 12.62
C ARG A 197 29.41 8.18 13.50
N ALA A 198 29.68 7.70 14.72
CA ALA A 198 30.59 8.35 15.66
C ALA A 198 32.02 8.50 15.10
N ASN A 199 32.48 7.49 14.37
CA ASN A 199 33.81 7.47 13.76
C ASN A 199 33.85 8.01 12.33
N LYS A 200 32.72 8.51 11.79
CA LYS A 200 32.57 9.00 10.41
C LYS A 200 33.08 7.99 9.37
N ILE A 201 32.79 6.72 9.59
CA ILE A 201 33.14 5.63 8.69
C ILE A 201 32.25 5.71 7.45
N GLU A 202 32.88 5.72 6.27
CA GLU A 202 32.17 5.60 4.99
C GLU A 202 31.96 4.13 4.63
N TYR A 203 31.04 3.84 3.72
CA TYR A 203 30.82 2.48 3.22
C TYR A 203 31.53 2.25 1.89
N ASP A 204 32.16 1.08 1.74
CA ASP A 204 32.66 0.62 0.46
C ASP A 204 31.54 -0.09 -0.32
N HIS A 205 31.38 0.29 -1.59
CA HIS A 205 30.39 -0.28 -2.51
C HIS A 205 31.01 -1.19 -3.56
N ASN A 206 32.36 -1.23 -3.62
CA ASN A 206 33.11 -1.96 -4.63
C ASN A 206 33.39 -3.39 -4.15
N TYR A 207 32.35 -4.22 -4.25
CA TYR A 207 32.42 -5.66 -4.06
C TYR A 207 32.74 -6.31 -5.41
N ASP A 208 33.76 -7.16 -5.48
CA ASP A 208 34.16 -7.82 -6.73
C ASP A 208 33.02 -8.67 -7.30
N GLN A 209 32.19 -9.24 -6.42
CA GLN A 209 30.96 -9.97 -6.72
C GLN A 209 29.89 -9.10 -7.42
N LEU A 210 30.01 -7.78 -7.37
CA LEU A 210 29.11 -6.83 -8.05
C LEU A 210 29.70 -6.26 -9.34
N LYS A 211 30.98 -6.51 -9.61
CA LYS A 211 31.66 -5.98 -10.77
C LYS A 211 31.06 -6.58 -12.03
N ASN A 212 30.70 -5.73 -12.97
CA ASN A 212 30.21 -6.19 -14.26
C ASN A 212 31.36 -6.89 -15.01
N GLU A 213 31.21 -8.18 -15.30
CA GLU A 213 32.27 -9.01 -15.89
C GLU A 213 32.74 -8.51 -17.26
N ILE A 214 31.84 -7.89 -18.04
CA ILE A 214 32.13 -7.41 -19.40
C ILE A 214 32.84 -6.05 -19.38
N THR A 215 32.29 -5.11 -18.61
CA THR A 215 32.75 -3.71 -18.61
C THR A 215 33.79 -3.41 -17.53
N GLY A 216 33.96 -4.31 -16.55
CA GLY A 216 34.80 -4.12 -15.38
C GLY A 216 34.31 -3.03 -14.42
N LYS A 217 33.13 -2.44 -14.63
CA LYS A 217 32.60 -1.34 -13.83
C LYS A 217 31.78 -1.84 -12.64
N TYR A 218 31.87 -1.11 -11.54
CA TYR A 218 31.01 -1.28 -10.38
C TYR A 218 29.65 -0.58 -10.59
N PRO A 219 28.57 -1.11 -9.99
CA PRO A 219 27.29 -0.43 -9.97
C PRO A 219 27.37 0.92 -9.24
N SER A 220 26.45 1.84 -9.53
CA SER A 220 26.35 3.09 -8.77
C SER A 220 25.90 2.84 -7.33
N ASN A 221 26.18 3.75 -6.40
CA ASN A 221 25.69 3.63 -5.02
C ASN A 221 24.17 3.50 -4.96
N GLY A 222 23.45 4.22 -5.82
CA GLY A 222 21.99 4.07 -5.94
C GLY A 222 21.55 2.69 -6.42
N ASP A 223 22.34 2.01 -7.26
CA ASP A 223 22.07 0.62 -7.66
C ASP A 223 22.37 -0.38 -6.53
N VAL A 224 23.40 -0.10 -5.73
CA VAL A 224 23.82 -0.92 -4.60
C VAL A 224 22.74 -0.88 -3.51
N CYS A 225 22.29 0.33 -3.14
CA CYS A 225 21.34 0.52 -2.04
C CYS A 225 19.87 0.31 -2.44
N ARG A 226 19.61 -0.01 -3.72
CA ARG A 226 18.25 -0.01 -4.29
C ARG A 226 17.27 -0.89 -3.55
N TYR A 227 17.58 -2.17 -3.36
CA TYR A 227 16.61 -3.13 -2.83
C TYR A 227 16.27 -2.88 -1.36
N ALA A 228 17.24 -2.42 -0.57
CA ALA A 228 16.98 -1.96 0.80
C ALA A 228 16.11 -0.70 0.78
N GLY A 229 16.41 0.24 -0.11
CA GLY A 229 15.61 1.45 -0.32
C GLY A 229 14.18 1.16 -0.78
N ASP A 230 13.97 0.22 -1.70
CA ASP A 230 12.64 -0.17 -2.18
C ASP A 230 11.76 -0.68 -1.02
N ILE A 231 12.29 -1.53 -0.14
CA ILE A 231 11.55 -2.00 1.04
C ILE A 231 11.27 -0.87 2.03
N LEU A 232 12.24 0.02 2.27
CA LEU A 232 12.03 1.19 3.13
C LEU A 232 10.92 2.10 2.57
N ASP A 233 10.91 2.34 1.26
CA ASP A 233 9.86 3.11 0.58
C ASP A 233 8.49 2.43 0.70
N TYR A 234 8.41 1.10 0.52
CA TYR A 234 7.16 0.37 0.73
C TYR A 234 6.69 0.41 2.19
N MET A 235 7.61 0.39 3.16
CA MET A 235 7.28 0.55 4.58
C MET A 235 6.78 1.98 4.89
N VAL A 236 7.24 2.99 4.15
CA VAL A 236 6.68 4.36 4.22
C VAL A 236 5.29 4.41 3.60
N LEU A 237 5.08 3.76 2.46
CA LEU A 237 3.75 3.65 1.82
C LEU A 237 2.75 2.86 2.68
N ALA A 238 3.22 1.84 3.41
CA ALA A 238 2.43 1.12 4.42
C ALA A 238 2.16 1.92 5.70
N ASN A 239 2.61 3.18 5.75
CA ASN A 239 2.50 4.05 6.91
C ASN A 239 3.15 3.48 8.19
N LEU A 240 4.13 2.56 8.06
CA LEU A 240 4.90 2.02 9.18
C LEU A 240 6.11 2.89 9.52
N LEU A 241 6.66 3.56 8.49
CA LEU A 241 7.79 4.46 8.60
C LEU A 241 7.44 5.85 8.07
N GLN A 242 8.21 6.84 8.51
CA GLN A 242 8.31 8.14 7.88
C GLN A 242 9.75 8.36 7.41
N HIS A 243 9.97 9.33 6.52
CA HIS A 243 11.31 9.73 6.11
C HIS A 243 11.49 11.25 6.12
N LYS A 244 12.70 11.72 6.37
CA LYS A 244 13.04 13.15 6.31
C LYS A 244 14.40 13.45 5.71
N GLY A 245 14.55 14.67 5.22
CA GLY A 245 15.82 15.23 4.73
C GLY A 245 16.27 14.67 3.37
N THR A 246 17.36 15.23 2.84
CA THR A 246 17.90 14.91 1.51
C THR A 246 18.50 13.52 1.39
N GLY A 247 18.91 12.91 2.51
CA GLY A 247 19.45 11.56 2.57
C GLY A 247 18.42 10.45 2.80
N TYR A 248 17.12 10.79 2.86
CA TYR A 248 16.03 9.89 3.26
C TYR A 248 16.37 9.12 4.54
N TYR A 249 16.29 9.81 5.68
CA TYR A 249 16.41 9.18 6.99
C TYR A 249 15.07 8.57 7.39
N TYR A 250 14.97 7.24 7.35
CA TYR A 250 13.76 6.49 7.67
C TYR A 250 13.67 6.21 9.17
N TYR A 251 12.52 6.47 9.78
CA TYR A 251 12.25 6.26 11.21
C TYR A 251 10.80 5.75 11.41
N LEU A 252 10.50 5.21 12.59
CA LEU A 252 9.18 4.65 12.90
C LEU A 252 8.09 5.72 12.80
N ASN A 253 6.97 5.37 12.20
CA ASN A 253 5.75 6.16 12.33
C ASN A 253 5.01 5.77 13.61
N THR A 254 5.30 6.47 14.71
CA THR A 254 4.71 6.18 16.03
C THR A 254 3.20 6.37 16.09
N GLU A 255 2.61 7.10 15.15
CA GLU A 255 1.15 7.27 15.04
C GLU A 255 0.46 5.98 14.58
N ASN A 256 1.17 5.09 13.86
CA ASN A 256 0.63 3.83 13.38
C ASN A 256 1.14 2.63 14.19
N LYS A 257 1.10 2.77 15.53
CA LYS A 257 1.63 1.76 16.45
C LYS A 257 0.92 0.40 16.33
N GLU A 258 -0.37 0.39 16.02
CA GLU A 258 -1.15 -0.83 15.92
C GLU A 258 -0.65 -1.75 14.80
N ALA A 259 -0.45 -1.20 13.58
CA ALA A 259 0.11 -1.94 12.46
C ALA A 259 1.54 -2.44 12.76
N ILE A 260 2.38 -1.58 13.35
CA ILE A 260 3.76 -1.93 13.75
C ILE A 260 3.76 -3.10 14.74
N ASP A 261 2.97 -3.02 15.80
CA ASP A 261 2.84 -4.07 16.81
C ASP A 261 2.29 -5.36 16.19
N TYR A 262 1.37 -5.26 15.24
CA TYR A 262 0.82 -6.44 14.54
C TYR A 262 1.89 -7.18 13.74
N HIS A 263 2.71 -6.49 12.93
CA HIS A 263 3.81 -7.11 12.19
C HIS A 263 4.78 -7.83 13.13
N LEU A 264 5.14 -7.19 14.25
CA LEU A 264 6.10 -7.72 15.22
C LEU A 264 5.58 -8.95 15.98
N ARG A 265 4.29 -8.98 16.33
CA ARG A 265 3.68 -10.06 17.14
C ARG A 265 3.17 -11.22 16.31
N ASN A 266 2.78 -10.98 15.06
CA ASN A 266 2.10 -11.98 14.20
C ASN A 266 2.93 -12.36 12.97
N ALA A 267 4.26 -12.44 13.11
CA ALA A 267 5.15 -12.75 12.00
C ALA A 267 4.78 -14.08 11.31
N VAL A 268 4.67 -14.04 9.98
CA VAL A 268 4.42 -15.23 9.13
C VAL A 268 5.66 -15.61 8.32
N TRP A 269 5.76 -16.91 8.03
CA TRP A 269 6.83 -17.49 7.24
C TRP A 269 6.30 -18.55 6.27
N PHE A 270 6.65 -18.42 5.00
CA PHE A 270 6.44 -19.43 3.98
C PHE A 270 7.60 -20.43 4.00
N ASN A 271 7.31 -21.64 4.46
CA ASN A 271 8.30 -22.68 4.75
C ASN A 271 8.52 -23.68 3.61
N GLN A 272 7.80 -23.60 2.49
CA GLN A 272 7.96 -24.59 1.40
C GLN A 272 9.36 -24.55 0.75
N TYR A 273 10.09 -23.45 0.91
CA TYR A 273 11.50 -23.39 0.50
C TYR A 273 12.46 -24.09 1.48
N ASP A 274 12.04 -24.38 2.73
CA ASP A 274 12.94 -24.90 3.77
C ASP A 274 13.50 -26.28 3.43
N ARG A 275 12.77 -27.10 2.66
CA ARG A 275 13.22 -28.43 2.22
C ARG A 275 14.46 -28.41 1.32
N PHE A 276 14.74 -27.28 0.67
CA PHE A 276 15.86 -27.15 -0.26
C PHE A 276 17.20 -26.83 0.42
N TYR A 277 17.19 -26.35 1.68
CA TYR A 277 18.43 -26.00 2.39
C TYR A 277 19.29 -27.21 2.77
N THR A 278 18.70 -28.40 2.76
CA THR A 278 19.40 -29.67 3.05
C THR A 278 19.74 -30.45 1.79
N GLN A 279 19.37 -29.96 0.60
CA GLN A 279 19.62 -30.63 -0.67
C GLN A 279 20.97 -30.21 -1.26
N GLN A 280 21.66 -31.16 -1.89
CA GLN A 280 22.96 -30.90 -2.53
C GLN A 280 22.82 -30.25 -3.91
N GLU A 281 21.76 -30.61 -4.64
CA GLU A 281 21.45 -30.06 -5.96
C GLU A 281 20.01 -29.57 -5.96
N ILE A 282 19.79 -28.37 -6.47
CA ILE A 282 18.48 -27.74 -6.58
C ILE A 282 18.29 -27.31 -8.04
N THR A 283 17.16 -27.71 -8.64
CA THR A 283 16.88 -27.38 -10.04
C THR A 283 15.84 -26.25 -10.18
N ASN A 284 15.89 -25.52 -11.29
CA ASN A 284 14.89 -24.47 -11.59
C ASN A 284 13.45 -25.02 -11.60
N PRO A 285 13.14 -26.18 -12.22
CA PRO A 285 11.78 -26.73 -12.21
C PRO A 285 11.24 -27.01 -10.81
N GLU A 286 12.06 -27.51 -9.88
CA GLU A 286 11.62 -27.78 -8.51
C GLU A 286 11.25 -26.50 -7.75
N ILE A 287 12.01 -25.42 -7.96
CA ILE A 287 11.72 -24.12 -7.37
C ILE A 287 10.50 -23.47 -8.04
N SER A 288 10.37 -23.56 -9.37
CA SER A 288 9.21 -23.05 -10.10
C SER A 288 7.92 -23.75 -9.67
N ALA A 289 7.95 -25.04 -9.34
CA ALA A 289 6.79 -25.76 -8.83
C ALA A 289 6.29 -25.24 -7.46
N VAL A 290 7.08 -24.42 -6.74
CA VAL A 290 6.68 -23.80 -5.46
C VAL A 290 5.95 -22.46 -5.70
N GLU A 291 6.09 -21.84 -6.87
CA GLU A 291 5.60 -20.50 -7.17
C GLU A 291 4.08 -20.35 -6.96
N GLU A 292 3.29 -21.31 -7.42
CA GLU A 292 1.83 -21.33 -7.22
C GLU A 292 1.46 -21.35 -5.73
N THR A 293 2.15 -22.18 -4.94
CA THR A 293 1.92 -22.26 -3.49
C THR A 293 2.37 -21.00 -2.76
N TRP A 294 3.40 -20.30 -3.27
CA TRP A 294 3.80 -18.99 -2.75
C TRP A 294 2.70 -17.95 -2.98
N PHE A 295 2.16 -17.85 -4.20
CA PHE A 295 1.10 -16.89 -4.48
C PHE A 295 -0.19 -17.22 -3.72
N SER A 296 -0.47 -18.50 -3.49
CA SER A 296 -1.56 -18.93 -2.61
C SER A 296 -1.34 -18.51 -1.17
N PHE A 297 -0.13 -18.66 -0.63
CA PHE A 297 0.23 -18.18 0.70
C PHE A 297 0.10 -16.65 0.85
N VAL A 298 0.59 -15.88 -0.12
CA VAL A 298 0.49 -14.41 -0.08
C VAL A 298 -0.97 -13.95 -0.12
N ASN A 299 -1.81 -14.61 -0.92
CA ASN A 299 -3.21 -14.25 -1.12
C ASN A 299 -4.20 -14.85 -0.11
N GLN A 300 -3.73 -15.61 0.89
CA GLN A 300 -4.62 -16.20 1.91
C GLN A 300 -5.07 -15.19 2.97
N PHE A 301 -4.24 -14.18 3.27
CA PHE A 301 -4.47 -13.25 4.37
C PHE A 301 -5.58 -12.26 4.06
N ASP A 302 -6.42 -11.96 5.06
CA ASP A 302 -7.56 -11.04 4.92
C ASP A 302 -8.09 -10.56 6.27
N GLY A 303 -8.85 -9.47 6.28
CA GLY A 303 -9.57 -8.99 7.46
C GLY A 303 -8.68 -8.60 8.66
N ILE A 304 -7.43 -8.20 8.43
CA ILE A 304 -6.51 -7.74 9.48
C ILE A 304 -6.87 -6.29 9.86
N GLU A 305 -7.57 -6.12 10.97
CA GLU A 305 -8.04 -4.83 11.49
C GLU A 305 -6.91 -3.80 11.67
N ALA A 306 -5.73 -4.26 12.12
CA ALA A 306 -4.55 -3.42 12.31
C ALA A 306 -4.00 -2.81 11.00
N PHE A 307 -4.41 -3.30 9.83
CA PHE A 307 -3.97 -2.77 8.53
C PHE A 307 -4.97 -1.80 7.90
N VAL A 308 -6.19 -1.73 8.43
CA VAL A 308 -7.23 -0.81 7.95
C VAL A 308 -6.81 0.63 8.32
N PRO A 309 -7.03 1.64 7.45
CA PRO A 309 -6.76 3.01 7.81
C PRO A 309 -7.61 3.47 8.99
N HIS A 310 -6.97 4.07 9.98
CA HIS A 310 -7.62 4.67 11.13
C HIS A 310 -7.47 6.19 11.10
N LEU A 311 -8.44 6.88 11.68
CA LEU A 311 -8.34 8.30 11.99
C LEU A 311 -7.27 8.49 13.07
N ASP A 312 -6.49 9.57 12.99
CA ASP A 312 -5.56 9.91 14.07
C ASP A 312 -6.32 10.34 15.34
N GLN A 313 -5.61 10.39 16.48
CA GLN A 313 -6.25 10.68 17.76
C GLN A 313 -6.95 12.05 17.79
N ALA A 314 -6.38 13.06 17.13
CA ALA A 314 -6.95 14.41 17.09
C ALA A 314 -8.18 14.45 16.19
N GLU A 315 -8.16 13.75 15.04
CA GLU A 315 -9.31 13.57 14.16
C GLU A 315 -10.45 12.83 14.86
N GLN A 316 -10.14 11.74 15.57
CA GLN A 316 -11.12 10.99 16.36
C GLN A 316 -11.75 11.89 17.44
N GLU A 317 -10.94 12.65 18.17
CA GLU A 317 -11.41 13.57 19.20
C GLU A 317 -12.28 14.67 18.60
N ASN A 318 -11.85 15.29 17.50
CA ASN A 318 -12.60 16.35 16.81
C ASN A 318 -13.95 15.85 16.28
N ILE A 319 -13.97 14.69 15.61
CA ILE A 319 -15.20 14.10 15.09
C ILE A 319 -16.11 13.69 16.25
N SER A 320 -15.57 13.09 17.30
CA SER A 320 -16.32 12.76 18.50
C SER A 320 -16.94 14.00 19.14
N ASN A 321 -16.16 15.06 19.33
CA ASN A 321 -16.63 16.34 19.89
C ASN A 321 -17.70 16.99 19.00
N LEU A 322 -17.53 16.98 17.68
CA LEU A 322 -18.52 17.48 16.73
C LEU A 322 -19.85 16.75 16.92
N ILE A 323 -19.80 15.43 16.91
CA ILE A 323 -21.00 14.59 17.04
C ILE A 323 -21.63 14.81 18.42
N GLN A 324 -20.85 14.79 19.49
CA GLN A 324 -21.31 15.02 20.87
C GLN A 324 -21.93 16.40 21.08
N GLU A 325 -21.36 17.47 20.52
CA GLU A 325 -21.90 18.84 20.56
C GLU A 325 -23.35 18.86 20.04
N TYR A 326 -23.65 18.07 19.00
CA TYR A 326 -25.00 18.02 18.44
C TYR A 326 -25.94 17.09 19.20
N TYR A 327 -25.50 15.90 19.61
CA TYR A 327 -26.36 14.95 20.32
C TYR A 327 -26.71 15.41 21.74
N SER A 328 -25.79 16.09 22.42
CA SER A 328 -26.02 16.68 23.76
C SER A 328 -27.10 17.75 23.75
N ARG A 329 -27.20 18.55 22.68
CA ARG A 329 -28.27 19.55 22.47
C ARG A 329 -29.67 18.94 22.31
N MET A 330 -29.79 17.62 22.11
CA MET A 330 -31.06 16.97 21.80
C MET A 330 -31.60 16.00 22.84
N THR A 331 -30.76 15.33 23.64
CA THR A 331 -31.26 14.20 24.47
C THR A 331 -30.81 14.13 25.92
N GLY A 332 -29.93 15.03 26.39
CA GLY A 332 -29.37 14.95 27.74
C GLY A 332 -28.46 13.72 27.91
N ASP A 333 -27.15 13.95 28.09
CA ASP A 333 -26.13 13.01 28.56
C ASP A 333 -26.12 11.57 28.00
N ARG A 334 -26.53 11.36 26.74
CA ARG A 334 -26.28 10.07 26.06
C ARG A 334 -24.91 10.08 25.39
N LYS A 335 -24.01 9.22 25.87
CA LYS A 335 -22.72 8.92 25.23
C LYS A 335 -22.97 8.41 23.80
N VAL A 336 -22.37 9.08 22.81
CA VAL A 336 -22.38 8.68 21.40
C VAL A 336 -21.76 7.28 21.22
N PRO A 337 -22.34 6.41 20.38
CA PRO A 337 -21.78 5.08 20.11
C PRO A 337 -20.41 5.16 19.42
N THR A 338 -19.40 4.48 19.98
CA THR A 338 -18.06 4.29 19.39
C THR A 338 -18.10 3.59 18.02
N LYS A 339 -19.20 2.91 17.69
CA LYS A 339 -19.41 2.16 16.45
C LYS A 339 -19.67 3.04 15.21
N ILE A 340 -19.72 4.36 15.36
CA ILE A 340 -19.84 5.32 14.24
C ILE A 340 -18.50 5.44 13.47
N ILE A 341 -17.38 5.11 14.12
CA ILE A 341 -16.00 5.18 13.59
C ILE A 341 -15.60 3.84 12.95
N GLY A 342 -16.47 3.28 12.10
CA GLY A 342 -16.24 1.96 11.50
C GLY A 342 -15.57 1.99 10.12
N ASP A 343 -15.66 3.13 9.43
CA ASP A 343 -15.07 3.33 8.11
C ASP A 343 -14.45 4.74 8.07
N TYR A 344 -13.15 4.79 7.76
CA TYR A 344 -12.33 6.00 7.73
C TYR A 344 -12.94 7.09 6.84
N GLY A 345 -13.35 6.72 5.63
CA GLY A 345 -13.89 7.66 4.66
C GLY A 345 -15.26 8.19 5.05
N GLU A 346 -16.15 7.27 5.42
CA GLU A 346 -17.51 7.64 5.83
C GLU A 346 -17.51 8.56 7.07
N SER A 347 -16.60 8.34 8.01
CA SER A 347 -16.48 9.17 9.23
C SER A 347 -16.11 10.62 8.88
N LEU A 348 -15.19 10.80 7.94
CA LEU A 348 -14.78 12.12 7.45
C LEU A 348 -15.93 12.81 6.69
N ILE A 349 -16.65 12.09 5.84
CA ILE A 349 -17.80 12.64 5.10
C ILE A 349 -18.95 12.99 6.03
N LEU A 350 -19.20 12.18 7.06
CA LEU A 350 -20.21 12.46 8.07
C LEU A 350 -19.91 13.81 8.75
N ALA A 351 -18.68 13.99 9.23
CA ALA A 351 -18.24 15.26 9.82
C ALA A 351 -18.34 16.44 8.85
N HIS A 352 -17.95 16.23 7.59
CA HIS A 352 -18.10 17.23 6.52
C HIS A 352 -19.56 17.67 6.38
N GLU A 353 -20.51 16.74 6.31
CA GLU A 353 -21.93 17.06 6.12
C GLU A 353 -22.53 17.79 7.34
N TYR A 354 -22.10 17.44 8.56
CA TYR A 354 -22.44 18.20 9.77
C TYR A 354 -21.95 19.66 9.68
N LEU A 355 -20.69 19.88 9.29
CA LEU A 355 -20.12 21.22 9.16
C LEU A 355 -20.76 22.02 8.02
N ARG A 356 -20.99 21.39 6.86
CA ARG A 356 -21.62 22.01 5.68
C ARG A 356 -22.99 22.63 6.01
N THR A 357 -23.70 22.02 6.96
CA THR A 357 -25.07 22.40 7.32
C THR A 357 -25.15 23.26 8.57
N LYS A 358 -24.11 23.32 9.42
CA LYS A 358 -24.08 23.97 10.76
C LYS A 358 -24.80 25.32 10.83
N ASP A 359 -24.50 26.24 9.91
CA ASP A 359 -25.04 27.61 9.95
C ASP A 359 -26.28 27.83 9.07
N LYS A 360 -26.72 26.80 8.34
CA LYS A 360 -27.73 26.90 7.29
C LYS A 360 -28.98 26.05 7.56
N SER A 361 -28.94 25.19 8.56
CA SER A 361 -30.05 24.34 8.95
C SER A 361 -30.04 24.09 10.46
N ASN A 362 -31.16 23.65 11.00
CA ASN A 362 -31.29 23.09 12.34
C ASN A 362 -31.61 21.57 12.30
N ARG A 363 -31.49 20.95 11.12
CA ARG A 363 -31.87 19.55 10.85
C ARG A 363 -30.67 18.58 10.78
N GLN A 364 -29.53 18.96 11.34
CA GLN A 364 -28.32 18.14 11.41
C GLN A 364 -28.56 16.80 12.10
N HIS A 365 -29.51 16.74 13.03
CA HIS A 365 -29.93 15.51 13.70
C HIS A 365 -30.51 14.44 12.75
N LEU A 366 -30.84 14.80 11.50
CA LEU A 366 -31.27 13.86 10.46
C LEU A 366 -30.09 13.29 9.66
N ILE A 367 -28.88 13.83 9.86
CA ILE A 367 -27.65 13.37 9.21
C ILE A 367 -27.14 12.12 9.94
N ASN A 368 -27.17 10.98 9.26
CA ASN A 368 -26.86 9.70 9.87
C ASN A 368 -26.05 8.82 8.92
N LYS A 369 -25.03 8.16 9.46
CA LYS A 369 -24.42 6.99 8.84
C LYS A 369 -25.42 5.84 8.84
N ILE A 370 -25.56 5.17 7.72
CA ILE A 370 -26.46 4.03 7.54
C ILE A 370 -25.69 2.75 7.84
N PRO A 371 -26.21 1.87 8.72
CA PRO A 371 -25.59 0.57 8.92
C PRO A 371 -25.56 -0.25 7.63
N THR A 372 -24.38 -0.74 7.25
CA THR A 372 -24.16 -1.58 6.05
C THR A 372 -25.11 -2.77 5.97
N THR A 373 -25.49 -3.35 7.12
CA THR A 373 -26.44 -4.48 7.20
C THR A 373 -27.84 -4.18 6.67
N LEU A 374 -28.20 -2.90 6.51
CA LEU A 374 -29.48 -2.51 5.93
C LEU A 374 -29.48 -2.57 4.40
N GLY A 375 -28.30 -2.56 3.76
CA GLY A 375 -28.17 -2.73 2.31
C GLY A 375 -28.95 -1.71 1.48
N VAL A 376 -29.03 -0.44 1.93
CA VAL A 376 -29.88 0.58 1.28
C VAL A 376 -29.26 1.24 0.05
N GLY A 377 -28.01 0.90 -0.28
CA GLY A 377 -27.31 1.40 -1.47
C GLY A 377 -26.73 2.82 -1.33
N TYR A 378 -26.53 3.31 -0.10
CA TYR A 378 -25.76 4.52 0.22
C TYR A 378 -25.29 4.48 1.69
N ASP A 379 -24.20 5.18 1.99
CA ASP A 379 -23.58 5.17 3.33
C ASP A 379 -24.13 6.24 4.26
N ILE A 380 -24.48 7.42 3.74
CA ILE A 380 -24.88 8.58 4.56
C ILE A 380 -26.19 9.17 4.05
N GLN A 381 -27.16 9.30 4.96
CA GLN A 381 -28.30 10.19 4.76
C GLN A 381 -27.95 11.57 5.33
N SER A 382 -28.14 12.61 4.53
CA SER A 382 -27.94 14.02 4.89
C SER A 382 -29.16 14.88 4.49
N VAL A 383 -29.03 16.20 4.63
CA VAL A 383 -30.11 17.17 4.39
C VAL A 383 -29.73 18.25 3.38
N GLU A 384 -30.70 18.64 2.56
CA GLU A 384 -30.64 19.82 1.69
C GLU A 384 -31.28 21.04 2.35
N PHE A 385 -30.92 22.25 1.92
CA PHE A 385 -31.50 23.49 2.47
C PHE A 385 -32.99 23.64 2.13
N GLU A 386 -33.43 23.14 0.97
CA GLU A 386 -34.82 23.20 0.48
C GLU A 386 -35.75 22.13 1.08
N LYS A 387 -35.47 21.69 2.31
CA LYS A 387 -36.23 20.64 3.00
C LYS A 387 -36.18 19.22 2.41
N LYS A 388 -35.42 18.98 1.34
CA LYS A 388 -35.16 17.63 0.80
C LYS A 388 -34.10 16.86 1.59
N LYS A 389 -34.03 15.55 1.36
CA LYS A 389 -32.97 14.66 1.84
C LYS A 389 -31.90 14.51 0.75
N ARG A 390 -30.67 14.25 1.20
CA ARG A 390 -29.53 13.90 0.36
C ARG A 390 -29.08 12.50 0.76
N TYR A 391 -28.75 11.66 -0.21
CA TYR A 391 -28.25 10.30 0.02
C TYR A 391 -26.88 10.20 -0.63
N ILE A 392 -25.88 9.76 0.14
CA ILE A 392 -24.47 9.87 -0.24
C ILE A 392 -23.84 8.49 -0.16
N GLU A 393 -23.32 8.04 -1.28
CA GLU A 393 -22.36 6.94 -1.37
C GLU A 393 -20.94 7.49 -1.28
N VAL A 394 -20.12 6.94 -0.39
CA VAL A 394 -18.77 7.40 -0.11
C VAL A 394 -17.78 6.45 -0.76
N LYS A 395 -16.92 6.98 -1.63
CA LYS A 395 -15.80 6.24 -2.22
C LYS A 395 -14.52 6.95 -1.81
N THR A 396 -13.61 6.25 -1.16
CA THR A 396 -12.42 6.89 -0.58
C THR A 396 -11.16 6.28 -1.15
N THR A 397 -10.24 7.13 -1.58
CA THR A 397 -8.89 6.72 -1.97
C THR A 397 -7.89 7.39 -1.04
N LYS A 398 -7.02 6.60 -0.40
CA LYS A 398 -5.97 7.09 0.49
C LYS A 398 -4.60 6.73 -0.08
N SER A 399 -3.79 7.76 -0.27
CA SER A 399 -2.43 7.69 -0.80
C SER A 399 -1.54 8.62 0.00
N ARG A 400 -0.21 8.55 -0.16
CA ARG A 400 0.68 9.55 0.47
C ARG A 400 0.75 10.81 -0.36
N LYS A 401 0.78 10.66 -1.68
CA LYS A 401 0.89 11.77 -2.62
C LYS A 401 -0.46 12.11 -3.24
N ALA A 402 -0.58 13.32 -3.77
CA ALA A 402 -1.69 13.67 -4.64
C ALA A 402 -1.69 12.75 -5.87
N ILE A 403 -2.79 12.04 -6.07
CA ILE A 403 -3.01 11.12 -7.19
C ILE A 403 -4.16 11.62 -8.05
N ASN A 404 -4.10 11.33 -9.34
CA ASN A 404 -5.17 11.62 -10.29
C ASN A 404 -6.03 10.38 -10.59
N ASN A 405 -6.18 9.46 -9.62
CA ASN A 405 -7.06 8.32 -9.80
C ASN A 405 -8.52 8.78 -9.91
N ASN A 406 -9.13 8.51 -11.06
CA ASN A 406 -10.51 8.87 -11.38
C ASN A 406 -11.42 7.65 -11.57
N ARG A 407 -10.98 6.48 -11.09
CA ARG A 407 -11.72 5.23 -11.18
C ARG A 407 -12.08 4.70 -9.81
N PHE A 408 -13.32 4.26 -9.66
CA PHE A 408 -13.81 3.54 -8.48
C PHE A 408 -14.92 2.57 -8.89
N LYS A 409 -15.19 1.58 -8.04
CA LYS A 409 -16.23 0.57 -8.29
C LYS A 409 -17.51 0.89 -7.54
N LEU A 410 -18.65 0.69 -8.20
CA LEU A 410 -19.97 0.67 -7.57
C LEU A 410 -20.48 -0.77 -7.44
N THR A 411 -21.34 -1.01 -6.45
CA THR A 411 -22.14 -2.24 -6.40
C THR A 411 -23.43 -2.10 -7.24
N PRO A 412 -24.04 -3.20 -7.70
CA PRO A 412 -25.32 -3.14 -8.40
C PRO A 412 -26.40 -2.39 -7.60
N ASN A 413 -26.45 -2.65 -6.29
CA ASN A 413 -27.40 -1.99 -5.40
C ASN A 413 -27.19 -0.47 -5.29
N GLU A 414 -25.94 0.00 -5.27
CA GLU A 414 -25.62 1.44 -5.31
C GLU A 414 -26.11 2.08 -6.62
N TRP A 415 -25.94 1.39 -7.75
CA TRP A 415 -26.41 1.87 -9.05
C TRP A 415 -27.93 1.91 -9.15
N ASP A 416 -28.62 0.82 -8.80
CA ASP A 416 -30.08 0.72 -8.80
C ASP A 416 -30.72 1.76 -7.87
N THR A 417 -30.07 2.02 -6.73
CA THR A 417 -30.50 3.05 -5.78
C THR A 417 -30.30 4.45 -6.34
N ALA A 418 -29.20 4.69 -7.06
CA ALA A 418 -28.97 5.95 -7.74
C ALA A 418 -30.01 6.24 -8.84
N GLU A 419 -30.43 5.21 -9.60
CA GLU A 419 -31.52 5.30 -10.58
C GLU A 419 -32.84 5.72 -9.93
N THR A 420 -33.13 5.16 -8.74
CA THR A 420 -34.35 5.45 -8.01
C THR A 420 -34.37 6.85 -7.39
N LEU A 421 -33.25 7.28 -6.80
CA LEU A 421 -33.17 8.51 -6.01
C LEU A 421 -32.80 9.75 -6.84
N GLY A 422 -32.22 9.57 -8.02
CA GLY A 422 -31.95 10.62 -9.01
C GLY A 422 -31.19 11.81 -8.44
N ASP A 423 -31.77 13.01 -8.52
CA ASP A 423 -31.15 14.26 -8.07
C ASP A 423 -30.86 14.33 -6.56
N ASN A 424 -31.43 13.41 -5.76
CA ASN A 424 -31.13 13.33 -4.33
C ASN A 424 -29.97 12.38 -4.01
N TYR A 425 -29.45 11.64 -5.00
CA TYR A 425 -28.33 10.72 -4.86
C TYR A 425 -27.01 11.36 -5.26
N PHE A 426 -25.99 11.16 -4.43
CA PHE A 426 -24.66 11.72 -4.63
C PHE A 426 -23.60 10.65 -4.41
N ILE A 427 -22.55 10.71 -5.22
CA ILE A 427 -21.29 10.01 -4.92
C ILE A 427 -20.29 11.06 -4.42
N TYR A 428 -19.72 10.80 -3.25
CA TYR A 428 -18.66 11.60 -2.66
C TYR A 428 -17.37 10.81 -2.82
N TYR A 429 -16.59 11.15 -3.85
CA TYR A 429 -15.28 10.56 -4.05
C TYR A 429 -14.23 11.35 -3.26
N LEU A 430 -13.90 10.83 -2.08
CA LEU A 430 -12.95 11.42 -1.13
C LEU A 430 -11.52 11.00 -1.49
N VAL A 431 -10.67 11.97 -1.78
CA VAL A 431 -9.22 11.76 -1.96
C VAL A 431 -8.48 12.32 -0.77
N VAL A 432 -7.75 11.46 -0.08
CA VAL A 432 -6.91 11.81 1.08
C VAL A 432 -5.44 11.56 0.75
N ASN A 433 -4.62 12.59 0.93
CA ASN A 433 -3.16 12.52 0.93
C ASN A 433 -2.56 13.24 2.13
N ASP A 434 -1.24 13.14 2.30
CA ASP A 434 -0.52 13.71 3.45
C ASP A 434 -0.74 15.23 3.60
N ASP A 435 -1.03 15.95 2.50
CA ASP A 435 -1.16 17.41 2.49
C ASP A 435 -2.62 17.89 2.54
N THR A 436 -3.55 17.12 1.95
CA THR A 436 -4.91 17.59 1.66
C THR A 436 -5.96 16.48 1.63
N LYS A 437 -7.19 16.87 2.00
CA LYS A 437 -8.40 16.05 1.84
C LYS A 437 -9.40 16.81 0.98
N ASN A 438 -9.80 16.22 -0.14
CA ASN A 438 -10.73 16.83 -1.09
C ASN A 438 -11.83 15.86 -1.47
N ILE A 439 -13.04 16.37 -1.69
CA ILE A 439 -14.18 15.60 -2.17
C ILE A 439 -14.46 16.01 -3.62
N PHE A 440 -14.59 15.03 -4.50
CA PHE A 440 -15.24 15.22 -5.79
C PHE A 440 -16.69 14.75 -5.70
N LYS A 441 -17.63 15.69 -5.81
CA LYS A 441 -19.07 15.42 -5.69
C LYS A 441 -19.70 15.21 -7.05
N ILE A 442 -20.31 14.05 -7.23
CA ILE A 442 -21.10 13.70 -8.41
C ILE A 442 -22.57 13.63 -7.98
N GLN A 443 -23.41 14.53 -8.48
CA GLN A 443 -24.86 14.49 -8.26
C GLN A 443 -25.54 13.77 -9.41
N ASN A 444 -26.48 12.88 -9.09
CA ASN A 444 -27.23 12.09 -10.06
C ASN A 444 -26.30 11.38 -11.05
N PRO A 445 -25.52 10.37 -10.60
CA PRO A 445 -24.52 9.71 -11.44
C PRO A 445 -25.15 9.06 -12.69
N VAL A 446 -26.40 8.61 -12.61
CA VAL A 446 -27.15 8.06 -13.74
C VAL A 446 -27.31 9.10 -14.85
N LYS A 447 -27.80 10.30 -14.50
CA LYS A 447 -27.88 11.41 -15.45
C LYS A 447 -26.51 11.82 -16.00
N GLN A 448 -25.46 11.81 -15.18
CA GLN A 448 -24.11 12.11 -15.65
C GLN A 448 -23.60 11.06 -16.65
N TYR A 449 -23.96 9.79 -16.47
CA TYR A 449 -23.68 8.72 -17.44
C TYR A 449 -24.46 8.91 -18.75
N GLU A 450 -25.77 9.18 -18.68
CA GLU A 450 -26.59 9.45 -19.86
C GLU A 450 -26.08 10.66 -20.68
N GLN A 451 -25.52 11.66 -19.99
CA GLN A 451 -24.91 12.84 -20.61
C GLN A 451 -23.49 12.60 -21.16
N GLY A 452 -22.93 11.40 -20.96
CA GLY A 452 -21.56 11.06 -21.37
C GLY A 452 -20.47 11.69 -20.52
N ASN A 453 -20.81 12.27 -19.36
CA ASN A 453 -19.84 12.84 -18.43
C ASN A 453 -19.18 11.75 -17.56
N LEU A 454 -19.84 10.60 -17.37
CA LEU A 454 -19.27 9.41 -16.75
C LEU A 454 -19.16 8.27 -17.76
N LYS A 455 -18.11 7.46 -17.64
CA LYS A 455 -18.06 6.14 -18.27
C LYS A 455 -18.24 5.07 -17.21
N ILE A 456 -19.00 4.05 -17.53
CA ILE A 456 -19.25 2.92 -16.65
C ILE A 456 -19.13 1.66 -17.50
N ASP A 457 -18.33 0.71 -17.03
CA ASP A 457 -18.15 -0.57 -17.70
C ASP A 457 -19.17 -1.63 -17.22
N LYS A 458 -19.08 -2.84 -17.79
CA LYS A 458 -19.96 -3.97 -17.42
C LYS A 458 -19.83 -4.42 -15.96
N ASN A 459 -18.74 -4.03 -15.29
CA ASN A 459 -18.40 -4.39 -13.92
C ASN A 459 -18.69 -3.25 -12.93
N LEU A 460 -19.41 -2.21 -13.36
CA LEU A 460 -19.76 -1.01 -12.59
C LEU A 460 -18.54 -0.23 -12.10
N VAL A 461 -17.43 -0.27 -12.85
CA VAL A 461 -16.32 0.64 -12.61
C VAL A 461 -16.58 1.95 -13.32
N VAL A 462 -16.70 3.00 -12.50
CA VAL A 462 -16.95 4.37 -12.92
C VAL A 462 -15.62 5.04 -13.20
N GLU A 463 -15.45 5.57 -14.41
CA GLU A 463 -14.40 6.53 -14.76
C GLU A 463 -15.05 7.91 -14.88
N PHE A 464 -14.68 8.83 -13.99
CA PHE A 464 -15.21 10.19 -14.00
C PHE A 464 -14.24 11.19 -14.64
N SER A 465 -14.80 12.29 -15.14
CA SER A 465 -14.06 13.42 -15.70
C SER A 465 -14.33 14.68 -14.89
N LYS A 466 -13.65 15.78 -15.23
CA LYS A 466 -13.86 17.07 -14.56
C LYS A 466 -15.28 17.63 -14.75
N SER A 467 -16.01 17.20 -15.79
CA SER A 467 -17.38 17.65 -16.05
C SER A 467 -18.45 16.86 -15.27
N SER A 468 -18.09 15.71 -14.69
CA SER A 468 -19.05 14.85 -13.99
C SER A 468 -19.50 15.38 -12.63
N GLY A 469 -18.82 16.40 -12.10
CA GLY A 469 -18.96 16.81 -10.72
C GLY A 469 -18.13 18.02 -10.35
N GLN A 470 -18.03 18.30 -9.05
CA GLN A 470 -17.32 19.46 -8.52
C GLN A 470 -16.38 19.08 -7.39
N TRP A 471 -15.16 19.62 -7.44
CA TRP A 471 -14.19 19.52 -6.35
C TRP A 471 -14.50 20.52 -5.24
N GLU A 472 -14.40 20.06 -4.00
CA GLU A 472 -14.34 20.92 -2.83
C GLU A 472 -13.37 20.38 -1.78
N LYS A 473 -12.89 21.27 -0.92
CA LYS A 473 -12.06 20.86 0.21
C LYS A 473 -12.94 20.20 1.27
N LEU A 474 -12.44 19.13 1.91
CA LEU A 474 -13.09 18.57 3.09
C LEU A 474 -13.22 19.67 4.17
N LEU A 475 -14.41 19.80 4.76
CA LEU A 475 -14.62 20.68 5.90
C LEU A 475 -14.15 19.95 7.14
N GLU A 476 -13.29 20.60 7.91
CA GLU A 476 -12.69 20.06 9.12
C GLU A 476 -12.84 21.09 10.24
N ILE A 477 -12.93 20.61 11.48
CA ILE A 477 -12.80 21.49 12.64
C ILE A 477 -11.35 21.97 12.66
N ARG A 478 -11.15 23.29 12.64
CA ARG A 478 -9.81 23.85 12.84
C ARG A 478 -9.46 23.70 14.31
N ASN A 479 -8.33 23.05 14.58
CA ASN A 479 -7.68 23.08 15.89
C ASN A 479 -7.32 24.51 16.28
#